data_AF-A0A821MGJ6-F1
#
_entry.id   AF-A0A821MGJ6-F1
#
_cell.length_a   1.000
_cell.length_b   1.000
_cell.length_c   1.000
_cell.angle_alpha   90.00
_cell.angle_beta   90.00
_cell.angle_gamma   90.00
#
_symmetry.space_group_name_H-M   'P 1'
#
loop_
_entity.id
_entity.type
_entity.pdbx_description
1 polymer ?
#
loop_
_entity_poly.entity_id
_entity_poly.type
_entity_poly.pdbx_seq_one_letter_code
_entity_poly.pdbx_strand_id
1 'polypeptide(L)'
;TSFYINEPPINPDIETFFANYASISPSSLRDHLVSVRETAWQRYNYPCLDRWAFLHFSIKQNPIYEETVEQCKNEGATVIDFGCCLGQDVKQLVYDGVPLDRIRGYDLDPFFIEQGYELFRDSESMKANKIFAMGNIFDDQFLKTIELADYLYAASFLHLFDVET
;
A
#
# COMPACT_ATOMS: atom_id res chain seq x y z
N THR A 1 -8.30 -17.38 -18.05
CA THR A 1 -9.48 -17.52 -17.17
C THR A 1 -9.31 -16.58 -16.01
N SER A 2 -10.17 -15.56 -15.86
CA SER A 2 -10.17 -14.74 -14.63
C SER A 2 -10.59 -15.66 -13.49
N PHE A 3 -9.71 -15.81 -12.51
CA PHE A 3 -10.00 -16.49 -11.26
C PHE A 3 -10.41 -15.40 -10.27
N TYR A 4 -11.58 -14.80 -10.48
CA TYR A 4 -12.18 -13.89 -9.50
C TYR A 4 -12.36 -14.67 -8.19
N ILE A 5 -11.64 -14.27 -7.13
CA ILE A 5 -11.67 -14.98 -5.85
C ILE A 5 -12.76 -14.33 -5.00
N ASN A 6 -13.90 -15.00 -4.83
CA ASN A 6 -15.05 -14.42 -4.12
C ASN A 6 -14.72 -14.00 -2.67
N GLU A 7 -14.06 -14.88 -1.92
CA GLU A 7 -13.82 -14.68 -0.48
C GLU A 7 -12.45 -14.05 -0.22
N PRO A 8 -12.36 -13.05 0.68
CA PRO A 8 -11.08 -12.50 1.09
C PRO A 8 -10.27 -13.55 1.87
N PRO A 9 -8.94 -13.65 1.65
CA PRO A 9 -8.07 -14.57 2.37
C PRO A 9 -7.77 -14.09 3.81
N ILE A 10 -8.82 -13.87 4.61
CA ILE A 10 -8.69 -13.39 6.00
C ILE A 10 -7.97 -14.47 6.83
N ASN A 11 -6.93 -14.04 7.53
CA ASN A 11 -6.16 -14.84 8.47
C ASN A 11 -5.94 -14.00 9.76
N PRO A 12 -5.45 -14.62 10.86
CA PRO A 12 -5.28 -13.91 12.13
C PRO A 12 -4.39 -12.66 12.06
N ASP A 13 -3.40 -12.62 11.15
CA ASP A 13 -2.53 -11.45 11.00
C ASP A 13 -3.27 -10.28 10.37
N ILE A 14 -4.09 -10.55 9.34
CA ILE A 14 -4.96 -9.54 8.71
C ILE A 14 -5.99 -9.05 9.72
N GLU A 15 -6.65 -9.95 10.46
CA GLU A 15 -7.60 -9.55 11.51
C GLU A 15 -6.95 -8.65 12.55
N THR A 16 -5.77 -9.05 13.04
CA THR A 16 -5.01 -8.28 14.04
C THR A 16 -4.62 -6.91 13.51
N PHE A 17 -4.10 -6.85 12.27
CA PHE A 17 -3.72 -5.60 11.63
C PHE A 17 -4.91 -4.65 11.52
N PHE A 18 -6.03 -5.10 10.94
CA PHE A 18 -7.19 -4.24 10.74
C PHE A 18 -7.90 -3.85 12.04
N ALA A 19 -7.88 -4.71 13.06
CA ALA A 19 -8.38 -4.39 14.38
C ALA A 19 -7.55 -3.29 15.05
N ASN A 20 -6.22 -3.38 14.98
CA ASN A 20 -5.33 -2.45 15.66
C ASN A 20 -5.10 -1.15 14.88
N TYR A 21 -4.98 -1.23 13.56
CA TYR A 21 -4.68 -0.08 12.69
C TYR A 21 -5.96 0.70 12.33
N ALA A 22 -6.97 0.01 11.80
CA ALA A 22 -8.17 0.63 11.24
C ALA A 22 -9.38 0.60 12.20
N SER A 23 -9.22 0.03 13.40
CA SER A 23 -10.31 -0.16 14.38
C SER A 23 -11.52 -0.92 13.80
N ILE A 24 -11.25 -1.93 12.97
CA ILE A 24 -12.28 -2.80 12.36
C ILE A 24 -12.30 -4.15 13.06
N SER A 25 -13.46 -4.54 13.62
CA SER A 25 -13.58 -5.83 14.31
C SER A 25 -13.51 -7.01 13.34
N PRO A 26 -13.05 -8.19 13.77
CA PRO A 26 -13.08 -9.41 12.95
C PRO A 26 -14.48 -9.72 12.39
N SER A 27 -15.53 -9.44 13.16
CA SER A 27 -16.93 -9.64 12.75
C SER A 27 -17.40 -8.72 11.62
N SER A 28 -16.78 -7.55 11.43
CA SER A 28 -17.13 -6.57 10.40
C SER A 28 -16.13 -6.52 9.25
N LEU A 29 -14.96 -7.14 9.42
CA LEU A 29 -13.84 -7.07 8.49
C LEU A 29 -14.21 -7.60 7.11
N ARG A 30 -14.83 -8.78 7.02
CA ARG A 30 -15.19 -9.37 5.73
C ARG A 30 -16.07 -8.43 4.89
N ASP A 31 -17.13 -7.90 5.48
CA ASP A 31 -18.07 -7.04 4.76
C ASP A 31 -17.44 -5.71 4.36
N HIS A 32 -16.55 -5.16 5.20
CA HIS A 32 -15.75 -3.98 4.87
C HIS A 32 -14.83 -4.23 3.67
N LEU A 33 -14.07 -5.33 3.69
CA LEU A 33 -13.15 -5.70 2.61
C LEU A 33 -13.88 -5.91 1.27
N VAL A 34 -15.01 -6.62 1.30
CA VAL A 34 -15.84 -6.84 0.11
C VAL A 34 -16.39 -5.51 -0.40
N SER A 35 -16.95 -4.66 0.46
CA SER A 35 -17.51 -3.36 0.06
C SER A 35 -16.48 -2.46 -0.66
N VAL A 36 -15.28 -2.36 -0.10
CA VAL A 36 -14.19 -1.57 -0.70
C VAL A 36 -13.77 -2.17 -2.05
N ARG A 37 -13.59 -3.51 -2.11
CA ARG A 37 -13.23 -4.16 -3.37
C ARG A 37 -14.29 -3.96 -4.45
N GLU A 38 -15.57 -4.14 -4.14
CA GLU A 38 -16.64 -3.97 -5.13
C GLU A 38 -16.72 -2.53 -5.65
N THR A 39 -16.48 -1.54 -4.79
CA THR A 39 -16.39 -0.13 -5.19
C THR A 39 -15.21 0.10 -6.13
N ALA A 40 -14.05 -0.49 -5.82
CA ALA A 40 -12.87 -0.44 -6.68
C ALA A 40 -13.11 -1.15 -8.03
N TRP A 41 -13.76 -2.31 -7.98
CA TRP A 41 -14.03 -3.19 -9.13
C TRP A 41 -14.97 -2.56 -10.15
N GLN A 42 -15.97 -1.80 -9.71
CA GLN A 42 -16.88 -1.08 -10.61
C GLN A 42 -16.16 -0.09 -11.54
N ARG A 43 -14.99 0.41 -11.12
CA ARG A 43 -14.19 1.35 -11.90
C ARG A 43 -13.09 0.65 -12.71
N TYR A 44 -12.39 -0.31 -12.11
CA TYR A 44 -11.28 -1.03 -12.76
C TYR A 44 -11.36 -2.53 -12.51
N ASN A 45 -11.41 -3.31 -13.59
CA ASN A 45 -11.36 -4.78 -13.54
C ASN A 45 -9.90 -5.28 -13.51
N TYR A 46 -9.08 -4.77 -12.58
CA TYR A 46 -7.67 -5.16 -12.53
C TYR A 46 -7.44 -6.47 -11.76
N PRO A 47 -6.54 -7.35 -12.24
CA PRO A 47 -6.21 -8.62 -11.58
C PRO A 47 -5.79 -8.49 -10.10
N CYS A 48 -5.24 -7.35 -9.70
CA CYS A 48 -4.81 -7.10 -8.33
C CYS A 48 -5.99 -7.00 -7.35
N LEU A 49 -7.12 -6.41 -7.78
CA LEU A 49 -8.36 -6.36 -7.00
C LEU A 49 -9.02 -7.75 -6.95
N ASP A 50 -9.01 -8.43 -8.09
CA ASP A 50 -9.52 -9.80 -8.29
C ASP A 50 -8.98 -10.81 -7.27
N ARG A 51 -7.69 -10.66 -6.93
CA ARG A 51 -6.92 -11.60 -6.10
C ARG A 51 -6.66 -11.11 -4.69
N TRP A 52 -7.29 -10.02 -4.26
CA TRP A 52 -7.06 -9.43 -2.94
C TRP A 52 -5.59 -9.06 -2.68
N ALA A 53 -4.86 -8.61 -3.72
CA ALA A 53 -3.43 -8.31 -3.59
C ALA A 53 -3.14 -7.24 -2.53
N PHE A 54 -4.09 -6.33 -2.29
CA PHE A 54 -4.01 -5.31 -1.24
C PHE A 54 -4.13 -5.86 0.20
N LEU A 55 -4.39 -7.16 0.38
CA LEU A 55 -4.30 -7.84 1.67
C LEU A 55 -2.96 -8.57 1.86
N HIS A 56 -2.08 -8.50 0.87
CA HIS A 56 -0.77 -9.11 0.90
C HIS A 56 0.30 -8.05 1.21
N PHE A 57 0.73 -8.01 2.47
CA PHE A 57 1.78 -7.10 2.97
C PHE A 57 3.17 -7.61 2.56
N SER A 58 3.42 -7.57 1.25
CA SER A 58 4.61 -8.11 0.59
C SER A 58 5.93 -7.52 1.10
N ILE A 59 5.92 -6.25 1.54
CA ILE A 59 7.13 -5.55 1.99
C ILE A 59 7.82 -6.27 3.16
N LYS A 60 7.03 -6.92 4.03
CA LYS A 60 7.53 -7.68 5.19
C LYS A 60 8.37 -8.90 4.82
N GLN A 61 8.26 -9.37 3.58
CA GLN A 61 8.99 -10.55 3.10
C GLN A 61 10.40 -10.20 2.62
N ASN A 62 10.74 -8.90 2.54
CA ASN A 62 12.09 -8.48 2.18
C ASN A 62 13.07 -8.82 3.31
N PRO A 63 14.25 -9.41 2.99
CA PRO A 63 15.24 -9.77 4.01
C PRO A 63 15.74 -8.60 4.86
N ILE A 64 15.64 -7.37 4.35
CA ILE A 64 16.09 -6.14 5.02
C ILE A 64 14.93 -5.36 5.67
N TYR A 65 13.72 -5.93 5.76
CA TYR A 65 12.55 -5.21 6.24
C TYR A 65 12.72 -4.73 7.69
N GLU A 66 13.17 -5.60 8.58
CA GLU A 66 13.39 -5.25 9.99
C GLU A 66 14.44 -4.15 10.15
N GLU A 67 15.56 -4.24 9.42
CA GLU A 67 16.59 -3.21 9.36
C GLU A 67 16.02 -1.88 8.84
N THR A 68 15.24 -1.92 7.76
CA THR A 68 14.60 -0.72 7.18
C THR A 68 13.73 -0.02 8.23
N VAL A 69 12.89 -0.77 8.94
CA VAL A 69 12.01 -0.24 10.00
C VAL A 69 12.84 0.39 11.13
N GLU A 70 13.89 -0.27 11.60
CA GLU A 70 14.76 0.25 12.67
C GLU A 70 15.50 1.53 12.25
N GLN A 71 16.04 1.55 11.03
CA GLN A 71 16.75 2.71 10.48
C GLN A 71 15.82 3.92 10.33
N CYS A 72 14.59 3.71 9.85
CA CYS A 72 13.62 4.81 9.74
C CYS A 72 13.19 5.34 11.12
N LYS A 73 13.10 4.48 12.14
CA LYS A 73 12.67 4.86 13.50
C LYS A 73 13.75 5.60 14.27
N ASN A 74 15.00 5.16 14.14
CA ASN A 74 16.07 5.59 15.05
C ASN A 74 17.10 6.50 14.39
N GLU A 75 17.39 6.29 13.10
CA GLU A 75 18.48 6.97 12.39
C GLU A 75 17.97 8.00 11.36
N GLY A 76 16.64 8.09 11.21
CA GLY A 76 15.99 9.07 10.36
C GLY A 76 15.97 8.72 8.87
N ALA A 77 16.26 7.46 8.53
CA ALA A 77 16.18 6.99 7.15
C ALA A 77 14.77 7.12 6.57
N THR A 78 14.66 7.25 5.25
CA THR A 78 13.40 7.42 4.54
C THR A 78 13.13 6.30 3.55
N VAL A 79 11.85 6.09 3.23
CA VAL A 79 11.39 5.03 2.33
C VAL A 79 10.34 5.55 1.36
N ILE A 80 10.48 5.15 0.09
CA ILE A 80 9.49 5.40 -0.96
C ILE A 80 8.96 4.07 -1.49
N ASP A 81 7.64 3.96 -1.58
CA ASP A 81 6.93 2.87 -2.27
C ASP A 81 6.38 3.36 -3.61
N PHE A 82 6.88 2.83 -4.72
CA PHE A 82 6.40 3.11 -6.07
C PHE A 82 5.42 2.04 -6.55
N GLY A 83 4.30 2.47 -7.13
CA GLY A 83 3.18 1.59 -7.43
C GLY A 83 2.52 1.08 -6.17
N CYS A 84 2.29 1.98 -5.20
CA CYS A 84 1.84 1.63 -3.86
C CYS A 84 0.39 1.08 -3.81
N CYS A 85 -0.36 1.18 -4.91
CA CYS A 85 -1.75 0.71 -5.01
C CYS A 85 -2.62 1.32 -3.89
N LEU A 86 -3.32 0.48 -3.11
CA LEU A 86 -4.10 0.92 -1.94
C LEU A 86 -3.22 1.32 -0.74
N GLY A 87 -1.90 1.24 -0.88
CA GLY A 87 -0.91 1.69 0.11
C GLY A 87 -0.63 0.67 1.20
N GLN A 88 -1.04 -0.60 1.07
CA GLN A 88 -0.96 -1.60 2.14
C GLN A 88 0.45 -1.76 2.74
N ASP A 89 1.49 -1.69 1.91
CA ASP A 89 2.87 -1.84 2.36
C ASP A 89 3.37 -0.59 3.09
N VAL A 90 2.99 0.61 2.63
CA VAL A 90 3.17 1.87 3.38
C VAL A 90 2.46 1.82 4.74
N LYS A 91 1.25 1.28 4.80
CA LYS A 91 0.46 1.18 6.04
C LYS A 91 1.07 0.18 7.02
N GLN A 92 1.71 -0.86 6.51
CA GLN A 92 2.48 -1.79 7.32
C GLN A 92 3.70 -1.14 7.97
N LEU A 93 4.44 -0.29 7.24
CA LEU A 93 5.55 0.49 7.83
C LEU A 93 5.05 1.40 8.96
N VAL A 94 3.93 2.10 8.76
CA VAL A 94 3.32 2.93 9.81
C VAL A 94 2.91 2.09 11.01
N TYR A 95 2.28 0.93 10.78
CA TYR A 95 1.87 0.01 11.84
C TYR A 95 3.06 -0.50 12.67
N ASP A 96 4.21 -0.74 12.04
CA ASP A 96 5.44 -1.18 12.72
C ASP A 96 6.22 0.01 13.39
N GLY A 97 5.63 1.20 13.33
CA GLY A 97 6.06 2.38 14.07
C GLY A 97 6.98 3.33 13.31
N VAL A 98 7.09 3.19 11.99
CA VAL A 98 7.85 4.14 11.17
C VAL A 98 7.14 5.51 11.17
N PRO A 99 7.85 6.61 11.48
CA PRO A 99 7.25 7.95 11.49
C PRO A 99 6.74 8.37 10.11
N LEU A 100 5.59 9.04 10.08
CA LEU A 100 4.91 9.46 8.85
C LEU A 100 5.77 10.38 7.97
N ASP A 101 6.59 11.25 8.57
CA ASP A 101 7.48 12.14 7.81
C ASP A 101 8.57 11.39 7.02
N ARG A 102 8.82 10.11 7.32
CA ARG A 102 9.82 9.24 6.67
C ARG A 102 9.31 8.42 5.48
N ILE A 103 8.00 8.41 5.24
CA ILE A 103 7.40 7.50 4.25
C ILE A 103 6.72 8.31 3.14
N ARG A 104 6.94 7.92 1.88
CA ARG A 104 6.11 8.37 0.76
C ARG A 104 5.64 7.17 -0.06
N GLY A 105 4.43 7.25 -0.59
CA GLY A 105 3.90 6.30 -1.56
C GLY A 105 3.44 7.02 -2.82
N TYR A 106 3.76 6.45 -3.97
CA TYR A 106 3.34 6.98 -5.26
C TYR A 106 2.63 5.92 -6.07
N ASP A 107 1.52 6.31 -6.70
CA ASP A 107 0.83 5.49 -7.70
C ASP A 107 0.44 6.35 -8.91
N LEU A 108 0.22 5.73 -10.06
CA LEU A 108 -0.19 6.44 -11.27
C LEU A 108 -1.65 6.88 -11.18
N ASP A 109 -2.50 6.08 -10.52
CA ASP A 109 -3.92 6.37 -10.43
C ASP A 109 -4.33 6.78 -9.01
N PRO A 110 -4.75 8.04 -8.79
CA PRO A 110 -5.19 8.52 -7.49
C PRO A 110 -6.41 7.77 -6.96
N PHE A 111 -7.15 7.07 -7.83
CA PHE A 111 -8.25 6.21 -7.40
C PHE A 111 -7.80 5.14 -6.41
N PHE A 112 -6.66 4.48 -6.63
CA PHE A 112 -6.18 3.45 -5.69
C PHE A 112 -5.83 4.03 -4.33
N ILE A 113 -5.22 5.21 -4.32
CA ILE A 113 -4.91 5.95 -3.10
C ILE A 113 -6.20 6.27 -2.33
N GLU A 114 -7.24 6.77 -3.01
CA GLU A 114 -8.53 7.05 -2.37
C GLU A 114 -9.22 5.78 -1.85
N GLN A 115 -9.15 4.66 -2.58
CA GLN A 115 -9.66 3.37 -2.07
C GLN A 115 -8.86 2.87 -0.85
N GLY A 116 -7.55 3.15 -0.80
CA GLY A 116 -6.70 2.87 0.35
C GLY A 116 -7.19 3.61 1.60
N TYR A 117 -7.55 4.89 1.47
CA TYR A 117 -8.10 5.66 2.60
C TYR A 117 -9.39 5.07 3.15
N GLU A 118 -10.29 4.59 2.28
CA GLU A 118 -11.52 3.91 2.70
C GLU A 118 -11.22 2.56 3.36
N LEU A 119 -10.27 1.79 2.80
CA LEU A 119 -9.85 0.49 3.32
C LEU A 119 -9.30 0.61 4.75
N PHE A 120 -8.41 1.57 4.98
CA PHE A 120 -7.64 1.69 6.22
C PHE A 120 -8.16 2.74 7.21
N ARG A 121 -9.19 3.52 6.82
CA ARG A 121 -9.85 4.56 7.63
C ARG A 121 -8.89 5.64 8.16
N ASP A 122 -7.92 6.06 7.35
CA ASP A 122 -6.83 6.94 7.77
C ASP A 122 -6.62 8.17 6.86
N SER A 123 -7.63 8.52 6.06
CA SER A 123 -7.63 9.67 5.14
C SER A 123 -7.07 10.94 5.77
N GLU A 124 -7.56 11.32 6.96
CA GLU A 124 -7.18 12.58 7.62
C GLU A 124 -5.69 12.64 7.96
N SER A 125 -5.16 11.59 8.61
CA SER A 125 -3.75 11.56 9.04
C SER A 125 -2.81 11.48 7.83
N MET A 126 -3.16 10.69 6.81
CA MET A 126 -2.32 10.51 5.62
C MET A 126 -2.31 11.74 4.72
N LYS A 127 -3.44 12.42 4.55
CA LYS A 127 -3.54 13.67 3.77
C LYS A 127 -2.84 14.81 4.49
N ALA A 128 -2.97 14.93 5.81
CA ALA A 128 -2.27 15.95 6.59
C ALA A 128 -0.73 15.86 6.46
N ASN A 129 -0.20 14.64 6.36
CA ASN A 129 1.23 14.37 6.23
C ASN A 129 1.70 14.22 4.77
N LYS A 130 0.80 14.34 3.79
CA LYS A 130 1.11 14.20 2.35
C LYS A 130 1.86 12.92 2.00
N ILE A 131 1.44 11.81 2.62
CA ILE A 131 2.11 10.50 2.49
C ILE A 131 1.99 9.94 1.08
N PHE A 132 0.83 10.14 0.44
CA PHE A 132 0.58 9.64 -0.90
C PHE A 132 0.40 10.77 -1.91
N ALA A 133 0.89 10.53 -3.12
CA ALA A 133 0.66 11.40 -4.26
C ALA A 133 0.66 10.61 -5.56
N MET A 134 0.17 11.23 -6.64
CA MET A 134 0.37 10.68 -7.98
C MET A 134 1.86 10.77 -8.36
N GLY A 135 2.41 9.71 -8.92
CA GLY A 135 3.80 9.70 -9.38
C GLY A 135 4.10 8.58 -10.36
N ASN A 136 4.97 8.87 -11.33
CA ASN A 136 5.44 7.91 -12.31
C ASN A 136 6.94 7.68 -12.15
N ILE A 137 7.34 6.49 -11.72
CA ILE A 137 8.76 6.13 -11.56
C ILE A 137 9.56 6.20 -12.88
N PHE A 138 8.89 6.16 -14.04
CA PHE A 138 9.51 6.27 -15.36
C PHE A 138 9.54 7.70 -15.93
N ASP A 139 9.04 8.70 -15.18
CA ASP A 139 9.08 10.10 -15.59
C ASP A 139 10.25 10.83 -14.92
N ASP A 140 11.31 11.06 -15.69
CA ASP A 140 12.50 11.80 -15.24
C ASP A 140 12.20 13.20 -14.69
N GLN A 141 11.16 13.87 -15.18
CA GLN A 141 10.80 15.19 -14.66
C GLN A 141 10.20 15.07 -13.27
N PHE A 142 9.30 14.11 -13.08
CA PHE A 142 8.74 13.79 -11.77
C PHE A 142 9.83 13.37 -10.78
N LEU A 143 10.77 12.49 -11.17
CA LEU A 143 11.87 12.04 -10.31
C LEU A 143 12.76 13.20 -9.84
N LYS A 144 12.88 14.28 -10.61
CA LYS A 144 13.60 15.51 -10.20
C LYS A 144 12.86 16.35 -9.16
N THR A 145 11.57 16.10 -8.96
CA THR A 145 10.74 16.87 -8.00
C THR A 145 10.62 16.23 -6.63
N ILE A 146 10.92 14.93 -6.50
CA ILE A 146 10.80 14.20 -5.24
C ILE A 146 12.12 14.25 -4.46
N GLU A 147 12.02 14.15 -3.14
CA GLU A 147 13.18 13.97 -2.27
C GLU A 147 13.74 12.55 -2.43
N LEU A 148 15.06 12.41 -2.43
CA LEU A 148 15.71 11.11 -2.44
C LEU A 148 15.39 10.35 -1.14
N ALA A 149 15.29 9.02 -1.25
CA ALA A 149 15.11 8.14 -0.12
C ALA A 149 16.23 7.12 0.01
N ASP A 150 16.46 6.67 1.25
CA ASP A 150 17.46 5.64 1.56
C ASP A 150 17.00 4.27 1.06
N TYR A 151 15.68 4.01 1.11
CA TYR A 151 15.07 2.77 0.66
C TYR A 151 14.02 3.01 -0.41
N LEU A 152 14.07 2.22 -1.49
CA LEU A 152 13.06 2.20 -2.55
C LEU A 152 12.40 0.83 -2.59
N TYR A 153 11.07 0.82 -2.55
CA TYR A 153 10.25 -0.36 -2.74
C TYR A 153 9.44 -0.26 -4.03
N ALA A 154 9.47 -1.32 -4.83
CA ALA A 154 8.85 -1.37 -6.16
C ALA A 154 8.58 -2.84 -6.56
N ALA A 155 7.62 -3.50 -5.90
CA ALA A 155 7.39 -4.95 -6.10
C ALA A 155 6.11 -5.27 -6.89
N SER A 156 5.05 -4.51 -6.66
CA SER A 156 3.69 -4.91 -7.07
C SER A 156 3.27 -4.41 -8.45
N PHE A 157 4.19 -3.83 -9.23
CA PHE A 157 3.87 -3.32 -10.57
C PHE A 157 4.88 -3.75 -11.65
N LEU A 158 6.05 -4.28 -11.30
CA LEU A 158 7.06 -4.73 -12.28
C LEU A 158 6.54 -5.85 -13.21
N HIS A 159 5.59 -6.65 -12.75
CA HIS A 159 4.93 -7.68 -13.55
C HIS A 159 4.03 -7.10 -14.67
N LEU A 160 3.82 -5.78 -14.72
CA LEU A 160 3.12 -5.08 -15.79
C LEU A 160 4.05 -4.71 -16.96
N PHE A 161 5.36 -4.92 -16.82
CA PHE A 161 6.36 -4.63 -17.85
C PHE A 161 6.97 -5.94 -18.36
N ASP A 162 7.11 -6.02 -19.69
CA ASP A 162 7.88 -7.07 -20.33
C ASP A 162 9.36 -6.66 -20.36
N VAL A 163 10.27 -7.62 -20.54
CA VAL A 163 11.74 -7.39 -20.55
C VAL A 163 12.19 -6.41 -21.67
N GLU A 164 11.32 -6.12 -22.63
CA GLU A 164 11.55 -5.20 -23.75
C GLU A 164 11.00 -3.77 -23.52
N THR A 165 10.41 -3.50 -22.34
CA THR A 165 9.96 -2.15 -21.95
C THR A 165 11.05 -1.35 -21.25
#